data_AF-A0AA91G804-F1
#
_entry.id   AF-A0AA91G804-F1
#
_cell.length_a   1.000
_cell.length_b   1.000
_cell.length_c   1.000
_cell.angle_alpha   90.00
_cell.angle_beta   90.00
_cell.angle_gamma   90.00
#
_symmetry.space_group_name_H-M   'P 1'
#
loop_
_entity.id
_entity.type
_entity.pdbx_description
1 polymer ?
#
loop_
_entity_poly.entity_id
_entity_poly.type
_entity_poly.pdbx_seq_one_letter_code
_entity_poly.pdbx_strand_id
1 'polypeptide(L)' 'MELGLTQVDLASYLGYQNSSSYYKLENGDSTLNAIHLPVIAQVLKCDLDSLYKKCLA' A
#
# COMPACT_ATOMS: atom_id res chain seq x y z
N MET A 1 -0.31 -7.41 -10.63
CA MET A 1 -0.89 -8.47 -9.77
C MET A 1 0.13 -9.58 -9.47
N GLU A 2 1.41 -9.23 -9.35
CA GLU A 2 2.53 -10.19 -9.38
C GLU A 2 2.71 -10.99 -8.08
N LEU A 3 2.10 -10.54 -6.99
CA LEU A 3 2.18 -11.16 -5.67
C LEU A 3 0.93 -11.97 -5.29
N GLY A 4 -0.10 -12.02 -6.15
CA GLY A 4 -1.37 -12.70 -5.83
C GLY A 4 -2.16 -12.10 -4.68
N LEU A 5 -1.81 -10.88 -4.24
CA LEU A 5 -2.50 -10.16 -3.18
C LEU A 5 -3.70 -9.39 -3.72
N THR A 6 -4.80 -9.42 -2.98
CA THR A 6 -5.99 -8.60 -3.25
C THR A 6 -5.95 -7.29 -2.44
N GLN A 7 -6.78 -6.32 -2.84
CA GLN A 7 -6.97 -5.09 -2.07
C GLN A 7 -7.55 -5.35 -0.66
N VAL A 8 -8.31 -6.45 -0.50
CA VAL A 8 -8.82 -6.86 0.81
C VAL A 8 -7.67 -7.31 1.72
N ASP A 9 -6.72 -8.08 1.18
CA ASP A 9 -5.56 -8.54 1.94
C ASP A 9 -4.71 -7.36 2.40
N LEU A 10 -4.40 -6.44 1.49
CA LEU A 10 -3.61 -5.25 1.78
C LEU A 10 -4.31 -4.32 2.77
N ALA A 11 -5.62 -4.12 2.64
CA ALA A 11 -6.41 -3.40 3.63
C ALA A 11 -6.30 -4.03 5.02
N SER A 12 -6.39 -5.37 5.09
CA SER A 12 -6.34 -6.12 6.35
C SER A 12 -4.97 -6.02 7.02
N TYR A 13 -3.87 -6.09 6.26
CA TYR A 13 -2.52 -5.88 6.79
C TYR A 13 -2.30 -4.49 7.38
N LEU A 14 -3.00 -3.48 6.86
CA LEU A 14 -2.95 -2.10 7.36
C LEU A 14 -3.96 -1.81 8.48
N GLY A 15 -4.71 -2.82 8.92
CA GLY A 15 -5.73 -2.68 9.97
C GLY A 15 -7.01 -1.98 9.51
N TYR A 16 -7.23 -1.86 8.20
CA TYR A 16 -8.48 -1.32 7.66
C TYR A 16 -9.59 -2.36 7.67
N GLN A 17 -10.82 -1.92 7.95
CA GLN A 17 -11.99 -2.81 8.01
C GLN A 17 -12.57 -3.16 6.63
N ASN A 18 -12.17 -2.44 5.57
CA ASN A 18 -12.71 -2.61 4.23
C ASN A 18 -11.65 -2.39 3.15
N SER A 19 -11.82 -3.06 2.02
CA SER A 19 -10.96 -2.90 0.84
C SER A 19 -11.01 -1.51 0.22
N SER A 20 -12.13 -0.79 0.41
CA SER A 20 -12.30 0.56 -0.13
C SER A 20 -11.32 1.57 0.45
N SER A 21 -10.83 1.35 1.68
CA SER A 21 -9.76 2.17 2.26
C SER A 21 -8.44 2.01 1.50
N TYR A 22 -8.08 0.77 1.12
CA TYR A 22 -6.87 0.52 0.33
C TYR A 22 -7.01 1.00 -1.12
N TYR A 23 -8.18 0.77 -1.74
CA TYR A 23 -8.48 1.27 -3.09
C TYR A 23 -8.27 2.78 -3.23
N LYS A 24 -8.73 3.56 -2.24
CA LYS A 24 -8.54 5.02 -2.22
C LYS A 24 -7.07 5.43 -2.13
N LEU A 25 -6.24 4.65 -1.45
CA LEU A 25 -4.80 4.90 -1.39
C LEU A 25 -4.15 4.71 -2.76
N GLU A 26 -4.50 3.63 -3.46
CA GLU A 26 -3.96 3.34 -4.80
C GLU A 26 -4.40 4.39 -5.85
N ASN A 27 -5.63 4.89 -5.75
CA ASN A 27 -6.13 5.94 -6.64
C ASN A 27 -5.66 7.35 -6.29
N GLY A 28 -5.03 7.55 -5.13
CA GLY A 28 -4.65 8.88 -4.63
C GLY A 28 -5.80 9.70 -4.04
N ASP A 29 -6.97 9.09 -3.81
CA ASP A 29 -8.11 9.71 -3.13
C ASP A 29 -7.88 9.87 -1.62
N SER A 30 -6.89 9.16 -1.07
CA SER A 30 -6.50 9.25 0.33
C SER A 30 -4.98 9.19 0.47
N THR A 31 -4.45 9.92 1.46
CA THR A 31 -3.03 9.92 1.77
C THR A 31 -2.66 8.72 2.64
N LEU A 32 -1.58 8.05 2.25
CA LEU A 32 -0.98 6.99 3.04
C LEU A 32 -0.24 7.59 4.24
N ASN A 33 -0.56 7.11 5.44
CA ASN A 33 0.17 7.52 6.65
C ASN A 33 1.56 6.86 6.66
N ALA A 34 2.59 7.60 7.09
CA ALA A 34 3.95 7.10 7.22
C ALA A 34 4.06 5.82 8.07
N ILE A 35 3.18 5.65 9.07
CA ILE A 35 3.15 4.43 9.91
C ILE A 35 2.85 3.15 9.10
N HIS A 36 2.20 3.27 7.94
CA HIS A 36 1.84 2.14 7.08
C HIS A 36 2.95 1.75 6.10
N LEU A 37 3.94 2.61 5.88
CA LEU A 37 5.00 2.37 4.90
C LEU A 37 5.84 1.13 5.22
N PRO A 38 6.28 0.88 6.47
CA PRO A 38 7.01 -0.34 6.79
C PRO A 38 6.20 -1.61 6.55
N VAL A 39 4.90 -1.56 6.86
CA VAL A 39 3.98 -2.70 6.66
C VAL A 39 3.80 -2.98 5.17
N ILE A 40 3.61 -1.95 4.36
CA ILE A 40 3.49 -2.09 2.90
C ILE A 40 4.77 -2.66 2.30
N ALA A 41 5.94 -2.14 2.69
CA ALA A 41 7.22 -2.64 2.21
C ALA A 41 7.39 -4.14 2.52
N GLN A 42 7.03 -4.55 3.74
CA GLN A 42 7.09 -5.95 4.17
C GLN A 42 6.13 -6.85 3.36
N VAL A 43 4.87 -6.43 3.20
CA VAL A 43 3.85 -7.21 2.47
C VAL A 43 4.17 -7.30 0.98
N LEU A 44 4.65 -6.21 0.38
CA LEU A 44 5.05 -6.16 -1.02
C LEU A 44 6.43 -6.74 -1.27
N LYS A 45 7.14 -7.19 -0.22
CA LYS A 45 8.49 -7.76 -0.28
C LYS A 45 9.46 -6.84 -1.04
N CYS A 46 9.38 -5.55 -0.78
CA CYS A 46 10.24 -4.54 -1.38
C CYS A 46 10.92 -3.68 -0.32
N ASP A 47 12.01 -3.03 -0.71
CA ASP A 47 12.66 -2.06 0.16
C ASP A 47 11.79 -0.82 0.37
N LEU A 48 11.82 -0.25 1.57
CA LEU A 48 11.03 0.94 1.92
C LEU A 48 11.29 2.10 0.94
N ASP A 49 12.54 2.29 0.52
CA ASP A 49 12.94 3.31 -0.46
C ASP A 49 12.27 3.13 -1.82
N SER A 50 11.89 1.91 -2.19
CA SER A 50 11.17 1.65 -3.44
C SER A 50 9.76 2.25 -3.45
N LEU A 51 9.15 2.52 -2.29
CA LEU A 51 7.85 3.19 -2.17
C LEU A 51 7.93 4.70 -2.45
N TYR A 52 9.12 5.29 -2.39
CA TYR A 52 9.35 6.72 -2.61
C TYR A 52 9.85 7.03 -4.02
N LYS A 53 9.87 6.05 -4.92
CA LYS A 53 10.26 6.25 -6.32
C LYS A 53 9.27 7.21 -6.99
N LYS A 54 9.65 8.48 -7.02
CA LYS A 54 9.00 9.50 -7.85
C LYS A 54 9.19 9.10 -9.31
N CYS A 55 8.13 9.20 -10.09
CA CYS A 55 8.28 9.33 -11.54
C CYS A 55 9.11 10.61 -11.77
N LEU A 56 10.35 10.46 -12.24
CA LEU A 56 11.10 11.59 -12.78
C LEU A 56 10.35 12.00 -14.06
N ALA A 57 9.59 13.09 -13.97
CA ALA A 57 9.03 13.77 -15.12
C ALA A 57 10.12 14.53 -15.88
#